data_AF-A0A6I2XNM3-F1
#
_entry.id   AF-A0A6I2XNM3-F1
#
_cell.length_a   1.000
_cell.length_b   1.000
_cell.length_c   1.000
_cell.angle_alpha   90.00
_cell.angle_beta   90.00
_cell.angle_gamma   90.00
#
_symmetry.space_group_name_H-M   'P 1'
#
loop_
_entity.id
_entity.type
_entity.pdbx_description
1 polymer ?
#
loop_
_entity_poly.entity_id
_entity_poly.type
_entity_poly.pdbx_seq_one_letter_code
_entity_poly.pdbx_strand_id
1 'polypeptide(L)'
;MGSVTAIGLADSVLDLETQLAYHLQGNHYPPVPLSMVQPCIDAIDAYYEEDFDRFIAMPEGVFYKGMSHAPAHAIVDQHHLSWFIDPVDNYEDEE
;
A
#
# COMPACT_ATOMS: atom_id res chain seq x y z
N MET A 1 5.73 -24.96 -4.58
CA MET A 1 5.07 -23.65 -4.36
C MET A 1 3.78 -23.89 -3.59
N GLY A 2 3.81 -23.80 -2.26
CA GLY A 2 2.65 -24.11 -1.41
C GLY A 2 2.86 -23.86 0.08
N SER A 3 4.04 -23.40 0.50
CA SER A 3 4.35 -23.06 1.90
C SER A 3 3.91 -21.64 2.29
N VAL A 4 3.90 -20.69 1.34
CA VAL A 4 3.46 -19.31 1.60
C VAL A 4 1.94 -19.23 1.81
N THR A 5 1.18 -20.11 1.16
CA THR A 5 -0.28 -20.19 1.29
C THR A 5 -0.74 -20.85 2.60
N ALA A 6 0.07 -21.71 3.21
CA ALA A 6 -0.35 -22.46 4.39
C ALA A 6 -0.13 -21.72 5.72
N ILE A 7 0.84 -20.80 5.78
CA ILE A 7 1.20 -20.07 7.01
C ILE A 7 0.22 -18.91 7.29
N GLY A 8 -0.33 -18.27 6.25
CA GLY A 8 -1.31 -17.17 6.40
C GLY A 8 -2.76 -17.58 6.65
N LEU A 9 -3.09 -18.88 6.58
CA LEU A 9 -4.46 -19.39 6.69
C LEU A 9 -4.82 -19.92 8.08
N ALA A 10 -3.84 -20.05 8.98
CA ALA A 10 -4.01 -20.81 10.21
C ALA A 10 -4.47 -20.00 11.42
N ASP A 11 -4.29 -18.66 11.49
CA ASP A 11 -4.65 -17.96 12.74
C ASP A 11 -4.86 -16.43 12.71
N SER A 12 -4.89 -15.74 11.57
CA SER A 12 -5.19 -14.30 11.53
C SER A 12 -5.46 -13.83 10.11
N VAL A 13 -6.32 -12.82 9.95
CA VAL A 13 -6.38 -12.01 8.72
C VAL A 13 -4.93 -11.64 8.35
N LEU A 14 -4.50 -11.91 7.12
CA LEU A 14 -3.12 -11.69 6.64
C LEU A 14 -2.57 -10.35 7.12
N ASP A 15 -1.29 -10.26 7.46
CA ASP A 15 -0.68 -8.97 7.81
C ASP A 15 -0.69 -7.99 6.61
N LEU A 16 -0.65 -6.68 6.90
CA LEU A 16 -0.79 -5.63 5.89
C LEU A 16 0.26 -5.77 4.76
N GLU A 17 1.50 -6.11 5.12
CA GLU A 17 2.58 -6.34 4.16
C GLU A 17 2.22 -7.45 3.15
N THR A 18 1.72 -8.59 3.62
CA THR A 18 1.30 -9.70 2.75
C THR A 18 0.09 -9.32 1.90
N GLN A 19 -0.89 -8.61 2.47
CA GLN A 19 -2.06 -8.15 1.72
C GLN A 19 -1.65 -7.21 0.58
N LEU A 20 -0.75 -6.25 0.84
CA LEU A 20 -0.21 -5.35 -0.17
C LEU A 20 0.59 -6.10 -1.23
N ALA A 21 1.44 -7.06 -0.84
CA ALA A 21 2.18 -7.87 -1.80
C ALA A 21 1.25 -8.58 -2.80
N TYR A 22 0.16 -9.19 -2.32
CA TYR A 22 -0.85 -9.81 -3.18
C TYR A 22 -1.60 -8.78 -4.04
N HIS A 23 -1.97 -7.62 -3.49
CA HIS A 23 -2.66 -6.56 -4.22
C HIS A 23 -1.80 -5.99 -5.37
N LEU A 24 -0.54 -5.67 -5.09
CA LEU A 24 0.41 -5.12 -6.05
C LEU A 24 0.72 -6.09 -7.20
N GLN A 25 0.84 -7.38 -6.89
CA GLN A 25 1.14 -8.40 -7.89
C GLN A 25 -0.11 -8.88 -8.65
N GLY A 26 -1.27 -8.96 -7.98
CA GLY A 26 -2.48 -9.57 -8.51
C GLY A 26 -3.45 -8.61 -9.18
N ASN A 27 -3.52 -7.35 -8.72
CA ASN A 27 -4.56 -6.40 -9.14
C ASN A 27 -4.05 -5.30 -10.10
N HIS A 28 -2.78 -5.36 -10.51
CA HIS A 28 -2.17 -4.37 -11.40
C HIS A 28 -1.65 -5.02 -12.70
N TYR A 29 -1.77 -4.30 -13.82
CA TYR A 29 -1.19 -4.72 -15.10
C TYR A 29 -0.41 -3.55 -15.76
N PRO A 30 0.94 -3.65 -15.88
CA PRO A 30 1.79 -4.76 -15.42
C PRO A 30 1.81 -4.88 -13.88
N PRO A 31 2.16 -6.06 -13.33
CA PRO A 31 2.31 -6.23 -11.88
C PRO A 31 3.31 -5.23 -11.29
N VAL A 32 2.96 -4.65 -10.14
CA VAL A 32 3.83 -3.68 -9.45
C VAL A 32 4.91 -4.43 -8.67
N PRO A 33 6.20 -4.06 -8.77
CA PRO A 33 7.29 -4.75 -8.05
C PRO A 33 7.06 -4.81 -6.53
N LEU A 34 7.40 -5.95 -5.90
CA LEU A 34 7.27 -6.11 -4.44
C LEU A 34 8.13 -5.14 -3.63
N SER A 35 9.17 -4.55 -4.24
CA SER A 35 9.93 -3.47 -3.60
C SER A 35 9.08 -2.23 -3.31
N MET A 36 7.92 -2.08 -3.94
CA MET A 36 6.96 -0.99 -3.66
C MET A 36 6.11 -1.22 -2.41
N VAL A 37 6.16 -2.39 -1.76
CA VAL A 37 5.36 -2.65 -0.56
C VAL A 37 5.68 -1.63 0.54
N GLN A 38 6.96 -1.41 0.86
CA GLN A 38 7.33 -0.45 1.90
C GLN A 38 6.89 1.00 1.57
N PRO A 39 7.16 1.55 0.36
CA PRO A 39 6.60 2.85 -0.02
C PRO A 39 5.08 2.95 0.06
N CYS A 40 4.34 1.86 -0.18
CA CYS A 40 2.89 1.82 -0.03
C CYS A 40 2.47 1.89 1.44
N ILE A 41 3.18 1.18 2.34
CA ILE A 41 2.97 1.29 3.80
C ILE A 41 3.25 2.72 4.25
N ASP A 42 4.38 3.30 3.86
CA ASP A 42 4.77 4.67 4.23
C ASP A 42 3.71 5.70 3.76
N ALA A 43 3.08 5.45 2.61
CA ALA A 43 2.02 6.31 2.07
C ALA A 43 0.70 6.15 2.84
N ILE A 44 0.35 4.95 3.28
CA ILE A 44 -0.79 4.68 4.15
C ILE A 44 -0.59 5.37 5.51
N ASP A 45 0.59 5.23 6.10
CA ASP A 45 0.94 5.90 7.36
C ASP A 45 0.85 7.44 7.21
N ALA A 46 1.33 7.99 6.09
CA ALA A 46 1.19 9.41 5.79
C ALA A 46 -0.27 9.89 5.71
N TYR A 47 -1.19 9.05 5.24
CA TYR A 47 -2.63 9.37 5.24
C TYR A 47 -3.23 9.37 6.64
N TYR A 48 -2.84 8.43 7.50
CA TYR A 48 -3.25 8.43 8.92
C TYR A 48 -2.67 9.63 9.70
N GLU A 49 -1.54 10.16 9.26
CA GLU A 49 -0.91 11.36 9.82
C GLU A 49 -1.35 12.68 9.16
N GLU A 50 -2.31 12.64 8.22
CA GLU A 50 -2.79 13.78 7.42
C GLU A 50 -1.67 14.51 6.63
N ASP A 51 -0.54 13.84 6.38
CA ASP A 51 0.63 14.34 5.66
C ASP A 51 0.64 13.83 4.20
N PHE A 52 -0.38 14.20 3.44
CA PHE A 52 -0.61 13.69 2.08
C PHE A 52 0.50 14.06 1.07
N ASP A 53 1.33 15.05 1.39
CA ASP A 53 2.45 15.51 0.57
C ASP A 53 3.81 14.94 1.03
N ARG A 54 3.81 14.03 2.02
CA ARG A 54 5.03 13.35 2.48
C ARG A 54 5.82 12.79 1.32
N PHE A 55 7.08 13.20 1.21
CA PHE A 55 7.97 12.77 0.14
C PHE A 55 8.61 11.43 0.49
N ILE A 56 8.12 10.36 -0.14
CA ILE A 56 8.53 8.97 0.14
C ILE A 56 9.56 8.53 -0.90
N ALA A 57 10.64 7.91 -0.43
CA ALA A 57 11.71 7.41 -1.28
C ALA A 57 11.24 6.21 -2.11
N MET A 58 11.51 6.23 -3.41
CA MET A 58 11.20 5.14 -4.33
C MET A 58 12.32 4.10 -4.33
N PRO A 59 12.00 2.82 -4.53
CA PRO A 59 13.00 1.76 -4.67
C PRO A 59 13.91 2.00 -5.88
N GLU A 60 15.09 1.39 -5.86
CA GLU A 60 16.03 1.46 -6.97
C GLU A 60 15.36 1.04 -8.30
N GLY A 61 15.54 1.86 -9.34
CA GLY A 61 14.96 1.61 -10.67
C GLY A 61 13.48 1.99 -10.82
N VAL A 62 12.82 2.42 -9.74
CA VAL A 62 11.44 2.96 -9.79
C VAL A 62 11.49 4.47 -9.68
N PHE A 63 10.74 5.16 -10.55
CA PHE A 63 10.74 6.61 -10.62
C PHE A 63 9.32 7.16 -10.72
N TYR A 64 9.06 8.23 -9.97
CA TYR A 64 7.88 9.05 -10.15
C TYR A 64 8.24 10.29 -10.95
N LYS A 65 7.76 10.38 -12.20
CA LYS A 65 8.06 11.51 -13.11
C LYS A 65 9.57 11.82 -13.23
N GLY A 66 10.41 10.78 -13.18
CA GLY A 66 11.87 10.90 -13.24
C GLY A 66 12.56 11.20 -11.90
N MET A 67 11.81 11.32 -10.81
CA MET A 67 12.34 11.54 -9.46
C MET A 67 12.43 10.22 -8.68
N SER A 68 13.41 10.13 -7.79
CA SER A 68 13.60 9.01 -6.86
C SER A 68 12.68 9.08 -5.64
N HIS A 69 11.74 10.02 -5.62
CA HIS A 69 10.77 10.21 -4.54
C HIS A 69 9.40 10.54 -5.15
N ALA A 70 8.33 10.18 -4.45
CA ALA A 70 6.96 10.51 -4.81
C ALA A 70 6.20 11.03 -3.59
N PRO A 71 5.26 11.97 -3.76
CA PRO A 71 4.38 12.36 -2.66
C PRO A 71 3.40 11.23 -2.31
N ALA A 72 2.99 11.12 -1.04
CA ALA A 72 2.14 10.05 -0.54
C ALA A 72 0.82 9.91 -1.32
N HIS A 73 0.13 11.03 -1.61
CA HIS A 73 -1.11 11.00 -2.40
C HIS A 73 -0.92 10.34 -3.78
N ALA A 74 0.21 10.58 -4.43
CA ALA A 74 0.48 9.99 -5.74
C ALA A 74 0.73 8.48 -5.64
N ILE A 75 1.31 8.00 -4.54
CA ILE A 75 1.51 6.56 -4.29
C ILE A 75 0.15 5.90 -4.02
N VAL A 76 -0.69 6.49 -3.18
CA VAL A 76 -2.03 5.99 -2.85
C VAL A 76 -2.91 5.89 -4.09
N ASP A 77 -2.97 6.95 -4.90
CA ASP A 77 -3.78 6.98 -6.11
C ASP A 77 -3.30 5.97 -7.16
N GLN A 78 -1.98 5.91 -7.40
CA GLN A 78 -1.39 5.06 -8.44
C GLN A 78 -1.48 3.56 -8.13
N HIS A 79 -1.51 3.19 -6.85
CA HIS A 79 -1.53 1.81 -6.39
C HIS A 79 -2.87 1.41 -5.77
N HIS A 80 -3.90 2.25 -5.91
CA HIS A 80 -5.26 2.00 -5.42
C HIS A 80 -5.32 1.62 -3.92
N LEU A 81 -4.53 2.32 -3.09
CA LEU A 81 -4.36 1.98 -1.67
C LEU A 81 -5.53 2.45 -0.78
N SER A 82 -6.53 3.13 -1.34
CA SER A 82 -7.71 3.60 -0.60
C SER A 82 -8.46 2.48 0.12
N TRP A 83 -8.35 1.22 -0.33
CA TRP A 83 -8.94 0.05 0.34
C TRP A 83 -8.25 -0.34 1.65
N PHE A 84 -7.04 0.16 1.88
CA PHE A 84 -6.23 -0.09 3.08
C PHE A 84 -6.20 1.10 4.04
N ILE A 85 -6.90 2.18 3.68
CA ILE A 85 -7.01 3.40 4.46
C ILE A 85 -8.45 3.48 4.91
N ASP A 86 -8.68 3.40 6.22
CA ASP A 86 -10.02 3.57 6.75
C ASP A 86 -10.50 5.00 6.45
N PRO A 87 -11.67 5.18 5.81
CA PRO A 87 -12.23 6.51 5.64
C PRO A 87 -12.43 7.13 7.02
N VAL A 88 -11.73 8.25 7.27
CA VAL A 88 -11.80 9.03 8.52
C VAL A 88 -13.25 9.43 8.87
N ASP A 89 -14.14 9.43 7.88
CA ASP A 89 -15.55 9.85 7.99
C ASP A 89 -16.56 8.70 8.20
N ASN A 90 -16.15 7.43 8.37
CA ASN A 90 -17.12 6.35 8.63
C ASN A 90 -17.43 6.15 10.13
N TYR A 91 -17.50 7.24 10.87
CA TYR A 91 -18.39 7.32 12.03
C TYR A 91 -19.82 7.48 11.50
N GLU A 92 -20.39 6.41 10.95
CA GLU A 92 -21.86 6.34 10.91
C GLU A 92 -22.30 6.44 12.36
N ASP A 93 -22.96 7.55 12.71
CA ASP A 93 -23.66 7.73 13.97
C ASP A 93 -24.45 6.45 14.26
N GLU A 94 -23.98 5.64 15.21
CA GLU A 94 -24.82 4.62 15.85
C GLU A 94 -25.93 5.38 16.61
N GLU A 95 -27.07 5.60 15.95
CA GLU A 95 -28.33 5.97 16.61
C GLU A 95 -28.98 4.77 17.32
#